data_AF-A0AAW6BG47-F1
#
_entry.id   AF-A0AAW6BG47-F1
#
_cell.length_a   1.000
_cell.length_b   1.000
_cell.length_c   1.000
_cell.angle_alpha   90.00
_cell.angle_beta   90.00
_cell.angle_gamma   90.00
#
_symmetry.space_group_name_H-M   'P 1'
#
loop_
_entity.id
_entity.type
_entity.pdbx_description
1 polymer ?
#
loop_
_entity_poly.entity_id
_entity_poly.type
_entity_poly.pdbx_seq_one_letter_code
_entity_poly.pdbx_strand_id
1 'polypeptide(L)'
;MKTSKEYYVHKYTEPSQPQITSNPQIIDWVPEKAILALGNPKIYGKENNDKLVRYPESGTSTLVFPKGDPHFDFPGTRLPDTAVLKDMMFWIKTKNRIFIVPHVVTGKYTCEIIASRKDGLPGKATITLYTDAIVENNEPQWFKGDSNIMESKLLDLCYEVSCEGTDFSWQRKPEEQVQFENNWENGVPLIIMQDSQDIQNVIYSLVLWSAPVDLNPNFKDPAILLPNE
;
A
#
# COMPACT_ATOMS: atom_id res chain seq x y z
N MET A 1 -50.77 36.96 -21.46
CA MET A 1 -49.57 36.95 -20.60
C MET A 1 -49.47 35.58 -19.94
N LYS A 2 -48.52 34.74 -20.38
CA LYS A 2 -48.18 33.47 -19.73
C LYS A 2 -46.79 33.63 -19.12
N THR A 3 -46.70 33.54 -17.80
CA THR A 3 -45.46 33.57 -17.04
C THR A 3 -44.83 32.18 -17.03
N SER A 4 -43.67 32.02 -17.67
CA SER A 4 -42.83 30.82 -17.54
C SER A 4 -42.12 30.86 -16.19
N LYS A 5 -42.37 29.86 -15.34
CA LYS A 5 -41.54 29.60 -14.16
C LYS A 5 -40.28 28.87 -14.62
N GLU A 6 -39.14 29.55 -14.55
CA GLU A 6 -37.83 28.90 -14.68
C GLU A 6 -37.56 28.10 -13.39
N TYR A 7 -37.45 26.78 -13.53
CA TYR A 7 -36.99 25.92 -12.46
C TYR A 7 -35.47 25.98 -12.43
N TYR A 8 -34.91 26.62 -11.40
CA TYR A 8 -33.48 26.52 -11.09
C TYR A 8 -33.20 25.10 -10.61
N VAL A 9 -32.66 24.25 -11.49
CA VAL A 9 -32.05 22.99 -11.09
C VAL A 9 -30.74 23.33 -10.40
N HIS A 10 -30.71 23.25 -9.06
CA HIS A 10 -29.45 23.17 -8.33
C HIS A 10 -28.72 21.91 -8.81
N LYS A 11 -27.70 22.09 -9.64
CA LYS A 11 -26.71 21.04 -9.89
C LYS A 11 -26.00 20.81 -8.56
N TYR A 12 -26.33 19.70 -7.90
CA TYR A 12 -25.47 19.16 -6.86
C TYR A 12 -24.14 18.82 -7.52
N THR A 13 -23.14 19.66 -7.30
CA THR A 13 -21.75 19.30 -7.57
C THR A 13 -21.43 18.16 -6.62
N GLU A 14 -21.18 16.96 -7.14
CA GLU A 14 -20.60 15.89 -6.34
C GLU A 14 -19.38 16.44 -5.59
N PRO A 15 -19.20 16.14 -4.28
CA PRO A 15 -17.95 16.46 -3.63
C PRO A 15 -16.83 15.77 -4.42
N SER A 16 -15.92 16.57 -4.97
CA SER A 16 -14.74 16.08 -5.65
C SER A 16 -14.03 15.07 -4.74
N GLN A 17 -13.78 13.86 -5.25
CA GLN A 17 -12.96 12.89 -4.53
C GLN A 17 -11.66 13.58 -4.08
N PRO A 18 -11.22 13.37 -2.83
CA PRO A 18 -9.94 13.89 -2.36
C PRO A 18 -8.82 13.56 -3.35
N GLN A 19 -8.18 14.59 -3.89
CA GLN A 19 -7.03 14.39 -4.76
C GLN A 19 -5.80 14.13 -3.90
N ILE A 20 -4.98 13.17 -4.32
CA ILE A 20 -3.67 12.91 -3.73
C ILE A 20 -2.73 14.01 -4.21
N THR A 21 -2.14 14.79 -3.29
CA THR A 21 -1.41 16.03 -3.65
C THR A 21 0.11 16.00 -3.44
N SER A 22 0.70 14.89 -3.00
CA SER A 22 2.15 14.78 -2.76
C SER A 22 2.80 13.64 -3.54
N ASN A 23 4.09 13.83 -3.89
CA ASN A 23 4.93 12.73 -4.34
C ASN A 23 5.27 11.85 -3.12
N PRO A 24 4.91 10.57 -3.13
CA PRO A 24 5.28 9.65 -2.06
C PRO A 24 6.79 9.42 -2.03
N GLN A 25 7.30 9.01 -0.88
CA GLN A 25 8.57 8.28 -0.83
C GLN A 25 8.37 6.95 -1.56
N ILE A 26 9.28 6.62 -2.48
CA ILE A 26 9.18 5.42 -3.31
C ILE A 26 10.28 4.45 -2.89
N ILE A 27 9.89 3.22 -2.53
CA ILE A 27 10.82 2.15 -2.17
C ILE A 27 10.62 1.01 -3.15
N ASP A 28 11.67 0.56 -3.82
CA ASP A 28 11.54 -0.58 -4.70
C ASP A 28 11.39 -1.88 -3.90
N TRP A 29 10.40 -2.71 -4.22
CA TRP A 29 10.36 -4.08 -3.69
C TRP A 29 11.39 -4.97 -4.41
N VAL A 30 11.75 -6.10 -3.78
CA VAL A 30 12.81 -6.99 -4.28
C VAL A 30 12.19 -8.19 -5.01
N PRO A 31 12.38 -8.34 -6.34
CA PRO A 31 11.74 -9.39 -7.13
C PRO A 31 12.02 -10.80 -6.61
N GLU A 32 13.25 -11.07 -6.18
CA GLU A 32 13.64 -12.37 -5.65
C GLU A 32 12.84 -12.72 -4.38
N LYS A 33 12.60 -11.74 -3.50
CA LYS A 33 11.79 -11.94 -2.29
C LYS A 33 10.33 -12.18 -2.63
N ALA A 34 9.80 -11.46 -3.62
CA ALA A 34 8.45 -11.69 -4.11
C ALA A 34 8.30 -13.10 -4.70
N ILE A 35 9.23 -13.54 -5.56
CA ILE A 35 9.24 -14.89 -6.15
C ILE A 35 9.37 -15.96 -5.06
N LEU A 36 10.25 -15.76 -4.08
CA LEU A 36 10.38 -16.68 -2.95
C LEU A 36 9.06 -16.84 -2.18
N ALA A 37 8.27 -15.78 -2.05
CA ALA A 37 6.97 -15.84 -1.40
C ALA A 37 5.96 -16.74 -2.14
N LEU A 38 6.06 -16.83 -3.47
CA LEU A 38 5.23 -17.73 -4.29
C LEU A 38 5.53 -19.22 -4.03
N GLY A 39 6.72 -19.54 -3.53
CA GLY A 39 7.18 -20.91 -3.35
C GLY A 39 7.32 -21.67 -4.68
N ASN A 40 7.26 -23.00 -4.62
CA ASN A 40 7.40 -23.87 -5.80
C ASN A 40 6.12 -24.73 -5.95
N PRO A 41 5.03 -24.19 -6.52
CA PRO A 41 3.82 -24.96 -6.66
C PRO A 41 4.01 -26.11 -7.64
N LYS A 42 3.22 -27.16 -7.48
CA LYS A 42 3.26 -28.32 -8.38
C LYS A 42 2.09 -28.26 -9.35
N ILE A 43 2.38 -28.56 -10.60
CA ILE A 43 1.39 -28.69 -11.67
C ILE A 43 1.39 -30.14 -12.12
N TYR A 44 0.25 -30.80 -11.98
CA TYR A 44 0.10 -32.20 -12.34
C TYR A 44 -0.50 -32.33 -13.74
N GLY A 45 0.24 -32.92 -14.66
CA GLY A 45 -0.26 -33.17 -16.01
C GLY A 45 -0.34 -31.95 -16.91
N LYS A 46 -1.05 -32.13 -18.02
CA LYS A 46 -1.42 -31.04 -18.91
C LYS A 46 -2.56 -30.26 -18.24
N GLU A 47 -2.41 -28.93 -18.17
CA GLU A 47 -3.46 -28.02 -17.64
C GLU A 47 -3.85 -28.27 -16.17
N ASN A 48 -2.93 -28.83 -15.35
CA ASN A 48 -3.12 -29.05 -13.91
C ASN A 48 -4.43 -29.79 -13.55
N ASN A 49 -4.88 -30.73 -14.40
CA ASN A 49 -6.14 -31.46 -14.22
C ASN A 49 -7.35 -30.53 -14.00
N ASP A 50 -7.46 -29.47 -14.81
CA ASP A 50 -8.52 -28.44 -14.76
C ASP A 50 -8.61 -27.65 -13.44
N LYS A 51 -7.55 -27.68 -12.61
CA LYS A 51 -7.49 -26.95 -11.34
C LYS A 51 -6.62 -25.70 -11.45
N LEU A 52 -6.97 -24.68 -10.68
CA LEU A 52 -6.12 -23.50 -10.47
C LEU A 52 -4.77 -23.92 -9.87
N VAL A 53 -3.69 -23.26 -10.31
CA VAL A 53 -2.36 -23.38 -9.70
C VAL A 53 -2.34 -22.47 -8.49
N ARG A 54 -2.01 -23.03 -7.32
CA ARG A 54 -2.02 -22.32 -6.03
C ARG A 54 -0.60 -22.04 -5.55
N TYR A 55 -0.37 -20.81 -5.06
CA TYR A 55 0.91 -20.34 -4.56
C TYR A 55 0.76 -19.89 -3.09
N PRO A 56 1.58 -20.38 -2.16
CA PRO A 56 2.33 -21.63 -2.28
C PRO A 56 1.38 -22.82 -2.47
N GLU A 57 1.94 -23.99 -2.83
CA GLU A 57 1.19 -25.23 -3.05
C GLU A 57 0.18 -25.52 -1.93
N SER A 58 0.59 -25.29 -0.68
CA SER A 58 -0.24 -25.42 0.51
C SER A 58 0.06 -24.29 1.50
N GLY A 59 -0.93 -23.92 2.33
CA GLY A 59 -0.78 -22.88 3.35
C GLY A 59 -0.71 -21.46 2.78
N THR A 60 -0.02 -20.58 3.48
CA THR A 60 0.19 -19.17 3.11
C THR A 60 1.67 -18.83 3.18
N SER A 61 2.04 -17.64 2.70
CA SER A 61 3.42 -17.18 2.70
C SER A 61 3.53 -15.73 3.17
N THR A 62 4.76 -15.34 3.50
CA THR A 62 5.10 -13.96 3.89
C THR A 62 5.72 -13.23 2.71
N LEU A 63 5.21 -12.05 2.42
CA LEU A 63 5.74 -11.13 1.41
C LEU A 63 6.58 -10.06 2.11
N VAL A 64 7.89 -10.08 1.91
CA VAL A 64 8.83 -9.20 2.63
C VAL A 64 9.11 -7.94 1.82
N PHE A 65 8.83 -6.78 2.40
CA PHE A 65 9.16 -5.48 1.81
C PHE A 65 10.48 -4.94 2.39
N PRO A 66 11.31 -4.29 1.56
CA PRO A 66 12.46 -3.53 2.08
C PRO A 66 12.00 -2.43 3.03
N LYS A 67 12.80 -2.18 4.07
CA LYS A 67 12.60 -1.00 4.93
C LYS A 67 12.98 0.25 4.14
N GLY A 68 12.28 1.34 4.43
CA GLY A 68 12.64 2.66 3.92
C GLY A 68 13.92 3.21 4.54
N ASP A 69 14.35 4.37 4.06
CA ASP A 69 15.41 5.13 4.72
C ASP A 69 14.97 5.49 6.15
N PRO A 70 15.90 5.54 7.11
CA PRO A 70 15.56 5.75 8.52
C PRO A 70 15.11 7.19 8.85
N HIS A 71 15.10 8.11 7.88
CA HIS A 71 14.84 9.53 8.11
C HIS A 71 14.06 10.17 6.96
N PHE A 72 12.93 9.60 6.56
CA PHE A 72 12.07 10.25 5.58
C PHE A 72 11.39 11.48 6.15
N ASP A 73 11.23 12.49 5.31
CA ASP A 73 10.44 13.68 5.63
C ASP A 73 8.95 13.41 5.42
N PHE A 74 8.13 13.85 6.36
CA PHE A 74 6.69 13.94 6.13
C PHE A 74 6.39 14.88 4.96
N PRO A 75 5.40 14.58 4.11
CA PRO A 75 5.03 15.45 3.01
C PRO A 75 4.51 16.79 3.55
N GLY A 76 4.80 17.87 2.82
CA GLY A 76 4.26 19.19 3.15
C GLY A 76 2.74 19.19 3.05
N THR A 77 2.07 19.62 4.13
CA THR A 77 0.62 19.78 4.15
C THR A 77 0.22 21.18 3.71
N ARG A 78 -1.08 21.40 3.49
CA ARG A 78 -1.65 22.71 3.15
C ARG A 78 -1.47 23.74 4.28
N LEU A 79 -1.41 23.28 5.52
CA LEU A 79 -1.25 24.10 6.72
C LEU A 79 0.08 23.74 7.40
N PRO A 80 1.23 23.99 6.74
CA PRO A 80 2.51 23.46 7.18
C PRO A 80 2.92 23.98 8.56
N ASP A 81 2.54 25.22 8.89
CA ASP A 81 2.94 25.88 10.14
C ASP A 81 2.18 25.37 11.37
N THR A 82 1.04 24.72 11.18
CA THR A 82 0.14 24.25 12.25
C THR A 82 -0.07 22.74 12.24
N ALA A 83 0.34 22.03 11.18
CA ALA A 83 0.21 20.59 11.10
C ALA A 83 1.13 19.89 12.11
N VAL A 84 0.52 19.32 13.14
CA VAL A 84 1.19 18.55 14.19
C VAL A 84 0.83 17.07 14.10
N LEU A 85 1.71 16.19 14.57
CA LEU A 85 1.58 14.75 14.35
C LEU A 85 0.28 14.15 14.89
N LYS A 86 -0.18 14.59 16.07
CA LYS A 86 -1.41 14.09 16.71
C LYS A 86 -2.68 14.31 15.90
N ASP A 87 -2.69 15.32 15.04
CA ASP A 87 -3.85 15.68 14.22
C ASP A 87 -3.85 14.94 12.88
N MET A 88 -2.80 14.17 12.58
CA MET A 88 -2.68 13.40 11.35
C MET A 88 -3.30 12.01 11.47
N MET A 89 -4.10 11.67 10.48
CA MET A 89 -4.73 10.37 10.26
C MET A 89 -3.97 9.60 9.19
N PHE A 90 -3.82 8.29 9.38
CA PHE A 90 -3.07 7.41 8.48
C PHE A 90 -3.81 6.10 8.22
N TRP A 91 -3.70 5.58 7.00
CA TRP A 91 -4.19 4.25 6.63
C TRP A 91 -3.45 3.73 5.40
N ILE A 92 -3.68 2.46 5.06
CA ILE A 92 -3.04 1.79 3.92
C ILE A 92 -4.06 1.60 2.81
N LYS A 93 -3.65 1.89 1.57
CA LYS A 93 -4.34 1.49 0.33
C LYS A 93 -3.61 0.32 -0.32
N THR A 94 -4.38 -0.65 -0.80
CA THR A 94 -3.89 -1.92 -1.35
C THR A 94 -4.66 -2.37 -2.58
N LYS A 95 -5.36 -1.45 -3.25
CA LYS A 95 -6.03 -1.70 -4.53
C LYS A 95 -5.09 -2.23 -5.61
N ASN A 96 -3.79 -1.94 -5.48
CA ASN A 96 -2.74 -2.41 -6.39
C ASN A 96 -2.06 -3.67 -5.85
N ARG A 97 -1.18 -4.29 -6.66
CA ARG A 97 -0.62 -5.62 -6.39
C ARG A 97 0.80 -5.73 -6.95
N ILE A 98 1.66 -6.52 -6.30
CA ILE A 98 2.98 -6.87 -6.88
C ILE A 98 2.82 -7.79 -8.08
N PHE A 99 1.93 -8.79 -7.98
CA PHE A 99 1.65 -9.73 -9.04
C PHE A 99 0.34 -9.37 -9.72
N ILE A 100 0.37 -9.12 -11.04
CA ILE A 100 -0.85 -9.12 -11.84
C ILE A 100 -1.36 -10.55 -11.96
N VAL A 101 -0.44 -11.50 -12.19
CA VAL A 101 -0.65 -12.95 -12.14
C VAL A 101 0.53 -13.58 -11.39
N PRO A 102 0.32 -14.46 -10.39
CA PRO A 102 -0.97 -14.98 -9.93
C PRO A 102 -1.79 -13.97 -9.11
N HIS A 103 -3.12 -14.15 -9.09
CA HIS A 103 -4.06 -13.26 -8.41
C HIS A 103 -4.10 -13.54 -6.91
N VAL A 104 -4.13 -12.49 -6.08
CA VAL A 104 -4.22 -12.61 -4.62
C VAL A 104 -5.56 -13.26 -4.22
N VAL A 105 -5.51 -14.26 -3.35
CA VAL A 105 -6.68 -14.95 -2.77
C VAL A 105 -6.84 -14.66 -1.28
N THR A 106 -5.72 -14.50 -0.57
CA THR A 106 -5.67 -14.02 0.81
C THR A 106 -4.40 -13.21 0.99
N GLY A 107 -4.37 -12.37 2.02
CA GLY A 107 -3.16 -11.65 2.41
C GLY A 107 -3.51 -10.44 3.25
N LYS A 108 -2.60 -10.05 4.12
CA LYS A 108 -2.72 -8.89 4.99
C LYS A 108 -1.42 -8.11 4.98
N TYR A 109 -1.50 -6.81 4.75
CA TYR A 109 -0.38 -5.90 4.92
C TYR A 109 -0.38 -5.35 6.34
N THR A 110 0.80 -5.32 6.96
CA THR A 110 1.03 -4.66 8.25
C THR A 110 2.25 -3.75 8.10
N CYS A 111 2.10 -2.48 8.48
CA CYS A 111 3.15 -1.48 8.40
C CYS A 111 3.33 -0.79 9.74
N GLU A 112 4.56 -0.71 10.22
CA GLU A 112 4.95 0.09 11.38
C GLU A 112 5.66 1.36 10.89
N ILE A 113 5.21 2.50 11.40
CA ILE A 113 5.84 3.80 11.17
C ILE A 113 6.26 4.36 12.52
N ILE A 114 7.50 4.81 12.61
CA ILE A 114 8.06 5.44 13.82
C ILE A 114 8.47 6.86 13.45
N ALA A 115 7.93 7.84 14.17
CA ALA A 115 8.26 9.24 14.04
C ALA A 115 9.22 9.69 15.14
N SER A 116 10.19 10.52 14.78
CA SER A 116 11.18 11.11 15.68
C SER A 116 11.57 12.51 15.22
N ARG A 117 12.21 13.29 16.10
CA ARG A 117 12.68 14.63 15.74
C ARG A 117 13.95 14.59 14.90
N LYS A 118 14.02 15.48 13.91
CA LYS A 118 15.20 15.66 13.05
C LYS A 118 16.42 16.19 13.80
N ASP A 119 16.18 16.94 14.87
CA ASP A 119 17.25 17.53 15.70
C ASP A 119 17.91 16.53 16.66
N GLY A 120 17.47 15.26 16.64
CA GLY A 120 18.03 14.19 17.45
C GLY A 120 17.64 14.24 18.93
N LEU A 121 16.75 15.16 19.34
CA LEU A 121 16.22 15.16 20.69
C LEU A 121 15.42 13.87 20.96
N PRO A 122 15.46 13.35 22.21
CA PRO A 122 14.87 12.07 22.53
C PRO A 122 13.33 12.09 22.41
N GLY A 123 12.80 10.93 22.06
CA GLY A 123 11.37 10.65 22.01
C GLY A 123 10.96 9.98 20.71
N LYS A 124 9.93 9.13 20.76
CA LYS A 124 9.35 8.46 19.60
C LYS A 124 7.83 8.39 19.69
N ALA A 125 7.19 8.42 18.53
CA ALA A 125 5.80 8.04 18.40
C ALA A 125 5.69 6.94 17.33
N THR A 126 4.81 5.97 17.55
CA THR A 126 4.64 4.83 16.66
C THR A 126 3.19 4.67 16.26
N ILE A 127 2.97 4.18 15.04
CA ILE A 127 1.69 3.71 14.54
C ILE A 127 1.89 2.37 13.83
N THR A 128 0.95 1.45 14.03
CA THR A 128 0.94 0.15 13.36
C THR A 128 -0.35 0.06 12.54
N LEU A 129 -0.21 0.22 11.24
CA LEU A 129 -1.30 0.15 10.27
C LEU A 129 -1.45 -1.27 9.75
N TYR A 130 -2.68 -1.67 9.43
CA TYR A 130 -2.92 -2.94 8.77
C TYR A 130 -4.17 -2.91 7.89
N THR A 131 -4.17 -3.72 6.84
CA THR A 131 -5.33 -3.92 5.95
C THR A 131 -5.24 -5.26 5.25
N ASP A 132 -6.38 -5.86 4.91
CA ASP A 132 -6.42 -7.01 4.02
C ASP A 132 -6.04 -6.58 2.60
N ALA A 133 -5.39 -7.48 1.87
CA ALA A 133 -4.93 -7.25 0.50
C ALA A 133 -6.08 -7.22 -0.53
N ILE A 134 -7.26 -7.76 -0.17
CA ILE A 134 -8.44 -7.85 -1.05
C ILE A 134 -9.52 -6.86 -0.64
N VAL A 135 -9.76 -6.71 0.66
CA VAL A 135 -10.80 -5.84 1.21
C VAL A 135 -10.11 -4.76 2.03
N GLU A 136 -9.93 -3.58 1.42
CA GLU A 136 -9.23 -2.48 2.08
C GLU A 136 -9.93 -2.05 3.37
N ASN A 137 -9.16 -1.98 4.47
CA ASN A 137 -9.55 -1.25 5.66
C ASN A 137 -9.16 0.23 5.50
N ASN A 138 -10.16 1.08 5.32
CA ASN A 138 -9.98 2.53 5.20
C ASN A 138 -10.20 3.26 6.54
N GLU A 139 -10.23 2.55 7.67
CA GLU A 139 -10.32 3.18 8.98
C GLU A 139 -9.04 3.96 9.29
N PRO A 140 -9.13 5.29 9.50
CA PRO A 140 -7.97 6.10 9.85
C PRO A 140 -7.46 5.72 11.23
N GLN A 141 -6.14 5.76 11.37
CA GLN A 141 -5.43 5.54 12.62
C GLN A 141 -4.49 6.71 12.93
N TRP A 142 -4.10 6.85 14.19
CA TRP A 142 -3.25 7.94 14.68
C TRP A 142 -2.02 7.38 15.37
N PHE A 143 -0.95 8.17 15.34
CA PHE A 143 0.25 7.89 16.12
C PHE A 143 -0.05 7.86 17.63
N LYS A 144 0.75 7.09 18.35
CA LYS A 144 0.77 7.03 19.81
C LYS A 144 2.21 7.02 20.30
N GLY A 145 2.50 7.73 21.38
CA GLY A 145 3.83 7.75 21.98
C GLY A 145 4.09 9.03 22.75
N ASP A 146 5.35 9.47 22.75
CA ASP A 146 5.80 10.63 23.51
C ASP A 146 5.05 11.90 23.12
N SER A 147 4.46 12.58 24.11
CA SER A 147 3.65 13.79 23.89
C SER A 147 4.43 14.89 23.16
N ASN A 148 5.73 15.03 23.43
CA ASN A 148 6.58 16.01 22.77
C ASN A 148 6.71 15.73 21.26
N ILE A 149 6.68 14.47 20.84
CA ILE A 149 6.70 14.09 19.43
C ILE A 149 5.31 14.30 18.82
N MET A 150 4.26 13.88 19.54
CA MET A 150 2.86 14.04 19.11
C MET A 150 2.46 15.51 18.88
N GLU A 151 2.97 16.43 19.71
CA GLU A 151 2.72 17.88 19.63
C GLU A 151 3.70 18.63 18.71
N SER A 152 4.71 17.94 18.17
CA SER A 152 5.68 18.56 17.26
C SER A 152 5.08 18.77 15.88
N LYS A 153 5.53 19.83 15.19
CA LYS A 153 5.17 20.08 13.79
C LYS A 153 5.74 18.99 12.89
N LEU A 154 4.99 18.61 11.85
CA LEU A 154 5.45 17.59 10.89
C LEU A 154 6.80 17.95 10.25
N LEU A 155 7.06 19.23 9.99
CA LEU A 155 8.31 19.69 9.37
C LEU A 155 9.55 19.47 10.25
N ASP A 156 9.38 19.37 11.56
CA ASP A 156 10.44 19.12 12.54
C ASP A 156 10.69 17.61 12.77
N LEU A 157 9.84 16.76 12.18
CA LEU A 157 9.83 15.32 12.36
C LEU A 157 10.30 14.61 11.08
N CYS A 158 10.98 13.50 11.29
CA CYS A 158 11.19 12.48 10.28
C CYS A 158 10.51 11.18 10.71
N TYR A 159 10.39 10.24 9.78
CA TYR A 159 9.91 8.91 10.09
C TYR A 159 10.74 7.82 9.42
N GLU A 160 10.74 6.65 10.06
CA GLU A 160 11.15 5.39 9.46
C GLU A 160 9.92 4.50 9.28
N VAL A 161 9.93 3.64 8.26
CA VAL A 161 8.80 2.76 7.94
C VAL A 161 9.28 1.36 7.59
N SER A 162 8.52 0.37 8.08
CA SER A 162 8.68 -1.02 7.71
C SER A 162 7.33 -1.66 7.46
N CYS A 163 7.24 -2.49 6.43
CA CYS A 163 6.02 -3.20 6.07
C CYS A 163 6.31 -4.67 5.83
N GLU A 164 5.31 -5.51 6.08
CA GLU A 164 5.31 -6.91 5.69
C GLU A 164 3.91 -7.34 5.23
N GLY A 165 3.88 -8.31 4.33
CA GLY A 165 2.69 -9.02 3.95
C GLY A 165 2.67 -10.39 4.63
N THR A 166 1.58 -10.74 5.30
CA THR A 166 1.37 -12.04 5.95
C THR A 166 0.13 -12.72 5.40
N ASP A 167 0.04 -14.03 5.62
CA ASP A 167 -1.10 -14.86 5.18
C ASP A 167 -1.42 -14.78 3.68
N PHE A 168 -0.40 -14.52 2.87
CA PHE A 168 -0.60 -14.42 1.43
C PHE A 168 -0.79 -15.78 0.79
N SER A 169 -1.77 -15.85 -0.09
CA SER A 169 -1.87 -16.91 -1.08
C SER A 169 -2.34 -16.34 -2.41
N TRP A 170 -1.91 -16.96 -3.50
CA TRP A 170 -2.26 -16.56 -4.85
C TRP A 170 -2.74 -17.75 -5.68
N GLN A 171 -3.50 -17.45 -6.72
CA GLN A 171 -3.97 -18.44 -7.68
C GLN A 171 -3.92 -17.90 -9.10
N ARG A 172 -3.69 -18.79 -10.06
CA ARG A 172 -3.89 -18.51 -11.49
C ARG A 172 -4.47 -19.73 -12.18
N LYS A 173 -5.06 -19.53 -13.34
CA LYS A 173 -5.36 -20.61 -14.26
C LYS A 173 -4.09 -21.12 -14.93
N PRO A 174 -3.98 -22.43 -15.25
CA PRO A 174 -2.79 -23.02 -15.85
C PRO A 174 -2.28 -22.31 -17.11
N GLU A 175 -3.19 -21.74 -17.92
CA GLU A 175 -2.90 -21.01 -19.16
C GLU A 175 -2.45 -19.55 -18.96
N GLU A 176 -2.67 -18.97 -17.78
CA GLU A 176 -2.24 -17.60 -17.49
C GLU A 176 -0.71 -17.54 -17.32
N GLN A 177 -0.09 -16.61 -18.03
CA GLN A 177 1.33 -16.31 -17.85
C GLN A 177 1.52 -15.49 -16.58
N VAL A 178 2.53 -15.85 -15.78
CA VAL A 178 2.88 -15.07 -14.59
C VAL A 178 3.40 -13.69 -15.00
N GLN A 179 3.02 -12.67 -14.23
CA GLN A 179 3.27 -11.28 -14.58
C GLN A 179 3.37 -10.42 -13.32
N PHE A 180 4.42 -9.62 -13.26
CA PHE A 180 4.54 -8.55 -12.27
C PHE A 180 3.79 -7.28 -12.71
N GLU A 181 3.33 -6.52 -11.72
CA GLU A 181 3.02 -5.10 -11.90
C GLU A 181 4.33 -4.33 -12.09
N ASN A 182 4.37 -3.44 -13.09
CA ASN A 182 5.56 -2.67 -13.44
C ASN A 182 5.30 -1.15 -13.51
N ASN A 183 4.05 -0.71 -13.31
CA ASN A 183 3.74 0.71 -13.17
C ASN A 183 4.00 1.15 -11.72
N TRP A 184 4.88 2.14 -11.52
CA TRP A 184 5.19 2.68 -10.20
C TRP A 184 3.97 3.30 -9.50
N GLU A 185 3.02 3.86 -10.28
CA GLU A 185 1.76 4.41 -9.75
C GLU A 185 0.89 3.33 -9.08
N ASN A 186 1.14 2.07 -9.44
CA ASN A 186 0.49 0.89 -8.89
C ASN A 186 1.28 0.29 -7.71
N GLY A 187 2.14 1.07 -7.04
CA GLY A 187 2.86 0.58 -5.86
C GLY A 187 1.93 0.13 -4.72
N VAL A 188 2.38 -0.86 -3.97
CA VAL A 188 1.66 -1.46 -2.84
C VAL A 188 2.63 -2.04 -1.80
N PRO A 189 2.39 -1.88 -0.48
CA PRO A 189 1.34 -1.06 0.13
C PRO A 189 1.56 0.44 -0.14
N LEU A 190 0.47 1.21 -0.25
CA LEU A 190 0.53 2.67 -0.29
C LEU A 190 0.03 3.20 1.04
N ILE A 191 0.88 3.89 1.80
CA ILE A 191 0.48 4.57 3.03
C ILE A 191 0.05 5.99 2.69
N ILE A 192 -1.10 6.38 3.22
CA ILE A 192 -1.63 7.72 3.04
C ILE A 192 -1.82 8.42 4.39
N MET A 193 -1.79 9.74 4.31
CA MET A 193 -1.87 10.67 5.43
C MET A 193 -2.92 11.73 5.11
N GLN A 194 -3.68 12.15 6.11
CA GLN A 194 -4.62 13.26 6.02
C GLN A 194 -4.59 14.06 7.32
N ASP A 195 -4.67 15.38 7.21
CA ASP A 195 -4.90 16.24 8.36
C ASP A 195 -6.38 16.18 8.78
N SER A 196 -6.65 15.74 10.01
CA SER A 196 -8.02 15.68 10.56
C SER A 196 -8.69 17.05 10.71
N GLN A 197 -7.90 18.12 10.74
CA GLN A 197 -8.38 19.50 10.82
C GLN A 197 -8.56 20.15 9.44
N ASP A 198 -8.12 19.49 8.35
CA ASP A 198 -8.28 20.04 7.01
C ASP A 198 -9.72 19.88 6.50
N ILE A 199 -10.44 21.00 6.49
CA ILE A 199 -11.82 21.11 6.00
C ILE A 199 -11.94 20.71 4.52
N GLN A 200 -10.86 20.79 3.75
CA GLN A 200 -10.85 20.40 2.34
C GLN A 200 -10.57 18.92 2.11
N ASN A 201 -10.33 18.16 3.19
CA ASN A 201 -10.08 16.72 3.17
C ASN A 201 -8.97 16.32 2.18
N VAL A 202 -7.87 17.07 2.12
CA VAL A 202 -6.75 16.77 1.23
C VAL A 202 -6.01 15.53 1.75
N ILE A 203 -5.71 14.60 0.84
CA ILE A 203 -4.99 13.36 1.15
C ILE A 203 -3.59 13.45 0.55
N TYR A 204 -2.62 12.98 1.33
CA TYR A 204 -1.21 12.92 0.96
C TYR A 204 -0.77 11.47 0.87
N SER A 205 0.03 11.16 -0.15
CA SER A 205 0.76 9.88 -0.18
C SER A 205 2.05 10.04 0.62
N LEU A 206 2.24 9.16 1.60
CA LEU A 206 3.39 9.17 2.48
C LEU A 206 4.52 8.36 1.86
N VAL A 207 4.26 7.07 1.62
CA VAL A 207 5.22 6.11 1.09
C VAL A 207 4.51 5.01 0.30
N LEU A 208 5.14 4.51 -0.76
CA LEU A 208 4.70 3.34 -1.49
C LEU A 208 5.86 2.41 -1.85
N TRP A 209 5.53 1.14 -2.11
CA TRP A 209 6.48 0.18 -2.65
C TRP A 209 6.20 -0.12 -4.11
N SER A 210 7.12 0.22 -5.00
CA SER A 210 6.97 0.07 -6.46
C SER A 210 7.87 -1.01 -7.04
N ALA A 211 7.58 -1.37 -8.29
CA ALA A 211 8.48 -2.17 -9.10
C ALA A 211 9.83 -1.48 -9.29
N PRO A 212 10.96 -2.20 -9.18
CA PRO A 212 12.26 -1.65 -9.51
C PRO A 212 12.32 -1.28 -11.00
N VAL A 213 13.10 -0.25 -11.32
CA VAL A 213 13.19 0.33 -12.66
C VAL A 213 13.63 -0.68 -13.73
N ASP A 214 14.49 -1.63 -13.35
CA ASP A 214 15.05 -2.68 -14.21
C ASP A 214 14.28 -4.00 -14.13
N LEU A 215 13.06 -3.98 -13.56
CA LEU A 215 12.22 -5.18 -13.46
C LEU A 215 11.97 -5.78 -14.84
N ASN A 216 12.35 -7.05 -15.01
CA ASN A 216 11.83 -7.85 -16.10
C ASN A 216 10.37 -8.26 -15.77
N PRO A 217 9.36 -7.75 -16.49
CA PRO A 217 7.96 -8.06 -16.19
C PRO A 217 7.62 -9.53 -16.46
N ASN A 218 8.41 -10.20 -17.32
CA ASN A 218 8.26 -11.59 -17.70
C ASN A 218 9.20 -12.46 -16.86
N PHE A 219 8.79 -12.75 -15.63
CA PHE A 219 9.53 -13.68 -14.79
C PHE A 219 9.14 -15.13 -15.10
N LYS A 220 10.06 -16.05 -14.83
CA LYS A 220 9.79 -17.48 -15.01
C LYS A 220 8.93 -17.99 -13.86
N ASP A 221 7.81 -18.63 -14.19
CA ASP A 221 6.95 -19.28 -13.21
C ASP A 221 7.76 -20.30 -12.37
N PRO A 222 7.76 -20.18 -11.02
CA PRO A 222 8.47 -21.13 -10.16
C PRO A 222 7.76 -22.50 -10.06
N ALA A 223 6.64 -22.69 -10.76
CA ALA A 223 5.95 -23.96 -10.79
C ALA A 223 6.79 -25.13 -11.33
N ILE A 224 6.66 -26.28 -10.67
CA ILE A 224 7.28 -27.55 -11.05
C ILE A 224 6.24 -28.39 -11.78
N LEU A 225 6.52 -28.73 -13.04
CA LEU A 225 5.70 -29.65 -13.83
C LEU A 225 5.99 -31.08 -13.40
N LEU A 226 4.94 -31.82 -13.05
CA LEU A 226 4.99 -33.24 -12.74
C LEU A 226 4.17 -34.03 -13.79
N PRO A 227 4.63 -35.23 -14.16
CA PRO A 227 3.85 -36.11 -15.01
C PRO A 227 2.50 -36.45 -14.36
N ASN A 228 1.51 -36.80 -15.18
CA ASN A 228 0.27 -37.38 -14.67
C ASN A 228 0.58 -38.68 -13.92
N GLU A 229 0.09 -38.78 -12.68
CA GLU A 229 -0.07 -40.08 -12.01
C GLU A 229 -1.23 -40.86 -12.62
#